data_AF-A0A1G3EN56-F1
#
_entry.id   AF-A0A1G3EN56-F1
#
_cell.length_a   1.000
_cell.length_b   1.000
_cell.length_c   1.000
_cell.angle_alpha   90.00
_cell.angle_beta   90.00
_cell.angle_gamma   90.00
#
_symmetry.space_group_name_H-M   'P 1'
#
loop_
_entity.id
_entity.type
_entity.pdbx_description
1 polymer ?
#
loop_
_entity_poly.entity_id
_entity_poly.type
_entity_poly.pdbx_seq_one_letter_code
_entity_poly.pdbx_strand_id
1 'polypeptide(L)'
;LLAKAPHIVKPLRFILPHRPHLRPAWMIRAGLFLYDHLGKREKLPGSRGLRFGAGSPLKASISRGLEYSDCWVDDARLVVLNAMAIREHGGHVHTQTRCVSARRSKGLWHLHLERSDGSRYSIRASALVNAAGPWVARFIKEDLGQQSPYGIRLIQGSHIVVPRLFDGDEAYILQNEDGRIVFAIPYLERFTLIGTTDHEYQGDPAKVKITEGEIDYLLSVVNNHFKRPLARADIVHTYAGVRPLCDDESNDPSAVTRDYTLALSGLPGEAPLLSVFGGKLTTYRKLAESALSQLSAHFPKMTASWTASAPLPGGEQMSSVSELSERLCQQFGWLPQALAKRWASSYGSRVWQLLDGVSNLSDLGEHLGAGLYEREVDYLCQQEWAKCSADILWRRSKLGLFMTASQQTKLDHYLLQHSPQGARVA
;
A
#
# COMPACT_ATOMS: atom_id res chain seq x y z
N LEU A 1 8.17 -0.50 -11.85
CA LEU A 1 7.05 0.14 -11.11
C LEU A 1 7.01 1.64 -11.35
N LEU A 2 8.13 2.36 -11.20
CA LEU A 2 8.23 3.79 -11.54
C LEU A 2 7.58 4.19 -12.87
N ALA A 3 7.87 3.45 -13.96
CA ALA A 3 7.26 3.72 -15.27
C ALA A 3 5.79 3.28 -15.39
N LYS A 4 5.32 2.35 -14.55
CA LYS A 4 3.96 1.80 -14.64
C LYS A 4 2.93 2.73 -13.99
N ALA A 5 3.29 3.40 -12.91
CA ALA A 5 2.40 4.27 -12.15
C ALA A 5 3.16 5.51 -11.64
N PRO A 6 3.65 6.37 -12.55
CA PRO A 6 4.48 7.53 -12.21
C PRO A 6 3.77 8.59 -11.35
N HIS A 7 2.44 8.55 -11.27
CA HIS A 7 1.66 9.42 -10.39
C HIS A 7 1.78 9.05 -8.91
N ILE A 8 1.84 7.75 -8.59
CA ILE A 8 1.86 7.25 -7.19
C ILE A 8 3.19 6.62 -6.76
N VAL A 9 4.10 6.34 -7.70
CA VAL A 9 5.45 5.80 -7.40
C VAL A 9 6.49 6.88 -7.69
N LYS A 10 7.26 7.27 -6.68
CA LYS A 10 8.31 8.28 -6.82
C LYS A 10 9.65 7.80 -6.25
N PRO A 11 10.79 8.20 -6.84
CA PRO A 11 12.09 8.03 -6.21
C PRO A 11 12.11 8.74 -4.85
N LEU A 12 12.81 8.14 -3.89
CA LEU A 12 13.03 8.71 -2.57
C LEU A 12 14.47 8.43 -2.13
N ARG A 13 15.13 9.42 -1.53
CA ARG A 13 16.46 9.27 -0.95
C ARG A 13 16.35 8.91 0.52
N PHE A 14 17.19 7.99 0.96
CA PHE A 14 17.21 7.49 2.33
C PHE A 14 18.56 7.81 2.96
N ILE A 15 18.53 8.59 4.03
CA ILE A 15 19.67 8.95 4.86
C ILE A 15 19.80 7.92 6.00
N LEU A 16 20.95 7.26 6.05
CA LEU A 16 21.36 6.33 7.11
C LEU A 16 22.38 7.02 8.02
N PRO A 17 21.97 7.53 9.20
CA PRO A 17 22.90 8.12 10.15
C PRO A 17 23.84 7.04 10.70
N HIS A 18 25.16 7.30 10.69
CA HIS A 18 26.13 6.27 11.05
C HIS A 18 26.23 6.12 12.57
N ARG A 19 25.94 4.91 13.08
CA ARG A 19 26.14 4.52 14.48
C ARG A 19 27.21 3.40 14.56
N PRO A 20 28.49 3.74 14.80
CA PRO A 20 29.61 2.80 14.64
C PRO A 20 29.58 1.64 15.64
N HIS A 21 29.00 1.82 16.82
CA HIS A 21 28.84 0.75 17.82
C HIS A 21 27.81 -0.31 17.41
N LEU A 22 26.94 -0.02 16.44
CA LEU A 22 25.97 -0.98 15.89
C LEU A 22 26.50 -1.64 14.61
N ARG A 23 26.97 -0.83 13.65
CA ARG A 23 27.51 -1.35 12.38
C ARG A 23 28.76 -0.56 11.96
N PRO A 24 29.89 -1.23 11.66
CA PRO A 24 31.09 -0.54 11.23
C PRO A 24 30.92 0.01 9.81
N ALA A 25 31.60 1.13 9.53
CA ALA A 25 31.42 1.86 8.27
C ALA A 25 31.75 1.02 7.02
N TRP A 26 32.75 0.13 7.09
CA TRP A 26 33.13 -0.73 5.97
C TRP A 26 31.99 -1.67 5.54
N MET A 27 31.24 -2.20 6.52
CA MET A 27 30.13 -3.12 6.29
C MET A 27 28.98 -2.40 5.58
N ILE A 28 28.63 -1.19 6.03
CA ILE A 28 27.57 -0.39 5.40
C ILE A 28 27.96 -0.01 3.96
N ARG A 29 29.22 0.37 3.74
CA ARG A 29 29.72 0.70 2.38
C ARG A 29 29.69 -0.50 1.44
N ALA A 30 30.08 -1.69 1.92
CA ALA A 30 29.98 -2.92 1.14
C ALA A 30 28.52 -3.28 0.83
N GLY A 31 27.62 -3.15 1.82
CA GLY A 31 26.19 -3.38 1.63
C GLY A 31 25.56 -2.44 0.60
N LEU A 32 25.88 -1.14 0.65
CA LEU A 32 25.39 -0.17 -0.34
C LEU A 32 25.99 -0.38 -1.73
N PHE A 33 27.26 -0.81 -1.82
CA PHE A 33 27.83 -1.22 -3.09
C PHE A 33 27.03 -2.37 -3.71
N LEU A 34 26.69 -3.42 -2.93
CA LEU A 34 25.83 -4.50 -3.41
C LEU A 34 24.44 -3.97 -3.80
N TYR A 35 23.85 -3.10 -2.98
CA TYR A 35 22.53 -2.51 -3.24
C TYR A 35 22.47 -1.75 -4.57
N ASP A 36 23.51 -0.98 -4.88
CA ASP A 36 23.61 -0.19 -6.11
C ASP A 36 23.79 -1.04 -7.38
N HIS A 37 24.19 -2.31 -7.26
CA HIS A 37 24.61 -3.17 -8.38
C HIS A 37 23.86 -4.52 -8.50
N LEU A 38 23.11 -4.96 -7.48
CA LEU A 38 22.32 -6.20 -7.53
C LEU A 38 21.13 -6.12 -8.50
N GLY A 39 20.58 -4.92 -8.69
CA GLY A 39 19.54 -4.64 -9.67
C GLY A 39 20.05 -3.76 -10.81
N LYS A 40 19.43 -3.87 -12.00
CA LYS A 40 19.72 -2.96 -13.11
C LYS A 40 19.20 -1.55 -12.76
N ARG A 41 20.10 -0.65 -12.36
CA ARG A 41 19.78 0.74 -11.99
C ARG A 41 19.75 1.62 -13.24
N GLU A 42 18.56 1.97 -13.70
CA GLU A 42 18.40 2.81 -14.91
C GLU A 42 18.16 4.30 -14.60
N LYS A 43 17.43 4.63 -13.53
CA LYS A 43 17.01 6.03 -13.22
C LYS A 43 17.36 6.53 -11.82
N LEU A 44 17.75 5.64 -10.90
CA LEU A 44 17.97 6.02 -9.49
C LEU A 44 19.41 6.50 -9.27
N PRO A 45 19.64 7.64 -8.58
CA PRO A 45 20.98 8.08 -8.20
C PRO A 45 21.72 7.07 -7.31
N GLY A 46 23.05 7.05 -7.37
CA GLY A 46 23.87 6.10 -6.61
C GLY A 46 23.98 6.47 -5.14
N SER A 47 24.56 5.58 -4.33
CA SER A 47 24.83 5.88 -2.93
C SER A 47 25.98 6.88 -2.77
N ARG A 48 25.94 7.69 -1.69
CA ARG A 48 27.01 8.66 -1.35
C ARG A 48 27.18 8.80 0.17
N GLY A 49 28.36 9.22 0.61
CA GLY A 49 28.60 9.58 2.00
C GLY A 49 28.07 10.98 2.32
N LEU A 50 27.63 11.18 3.57
CA LEU A 50 27.16 12.47 4.09
C LEU A 50 27.93 12.87 5.34
N ARG A 51 28.04 14.18 5.55
CA ARG A 51 28.47 14.81 6.80
C ARG A 51 27.36 15.70 7.33
N PHE A 52 27.10 15.64 8.63
CA PHE A 52 26.05 16.40 9.28
C PHE A 52 26.66 17.52 10.12
N GLY A 53 26.25 18.75 9.83
CA GLY A 53 26.65 19.95 10.58
C GLY A 53 25.57 20.42 11.55
N ALA A 54 25.76 21.62 12.12
CA ALA A 54 24.83 22.22 13.09
C ALA A 54 23.40 22.40 12.55
N GLY A 55 23.21 22.56 11.23
CA GLY A 55 21.89 22.66 10.60
C GLY A 55 21.16 21.33 10.39
N SER A 56 21.79 20.17 10.65
CA SER A 56 21.14 18.86 10.54
C SER A 56 20.03 18.70 11.58
N PRO A 57 18.91 18.01 11.26
CA PRO A 57 17.88 17.69 12.26
C PRO A 57 18.33 16.60 13.26
N LEU A 58 19.45 15.92 12.98
CA LEU A 58 20.02 14.88 13.84
C LEU A 58 20.79 15.47 15.02
N LYS A 59 20.86 14.73 16.14
CA LYS A 59 21.67 15.08 17.32
C LYS A 59 23.14 15.30 16.94
N ALA A 60 23.80 16.24 17.63
CA ALA A 60 25.18 16.65 17.33
C ALA A 60 26.22 15.52 17.43
N SER A 61 25.93 14.46 18.20
CA SER A 61 26.77 13.26 18.28
C SER A 61 26.80 12.45 16.98
N ILE A 62 25.86 12.68 16.06
CA ILE A 62 25.76 11.99 14.77
C ILE A 62 26.26 12.94 13.67
N SER A 63 27.56 12.83 13.35
CA SER A 63 28.24 13.74 12.40
C SER A 63 28.43 13.17 11.00
N ARG A 64 28.13 11.88 10.79
CA ARG A 64 28.33 11.17 9.52
C ARG A 64 27.14 10.28 9.21
N GLY A 65 26.93 10.02 7.92
CA GLY A 65 25.93 9.09 7.44
C GLY A 65 26.18 8.71 5.99
N LEU A 66 25.25 7.95 5.43
CA LEU A 66 25.23 7.62 4.00
C LEU A 66 23.84 7.92 3.45
N GLU A 67 23.75 8.10 2.15
CA GLU A 67 22.51 8.31 1.43
C GLU A 67 22.41 7.32 0.28
N TYR A 68 21.26 6.71 0.08
CA TYR A 68 20.98 5.82 -1.06
C TYR A 68 19.57 6.04 -1.61
N SER A 69 19.26 5.43 -2.74
CA SER A 69 17.95 5.57 -3.39
C SER A 69 17.07 4.36 -3.16
N ASP A 70 15.79 4.62 -2.95
CA ASP A 70 14.71 3.65 -3.10
C ASP A 70 13.48 4.36 -3.70
N CYS A 71 12.30 3.75 -3.61
CA CYS A 71 11.04 4.35 -4.03
C CYS A 71 10.03 4.41 -2.89
N TRP A 72 9.18 5.43 -2.94
CA TRP A 72 7.95 5.50 -2.18
C TRP A 72 6.77 5.20 -3.11
N VAL A 73 5.74 4.53 -2.59
CA VAL A 73 4.50 4.24 -3.32
C VAL A 73 3.28 4.43 -2.41
N ASP A 74 2.20 4.98 -2.96
CA ASP A 74 0.88 4.87 -2.32
C ASP A 74 0.38 3.42 -2.49
N ASP A 75 0.41 2.67 -1.39
CA ASP A 75 0.12 1.25 -1.34
C ASP A 75 -1.34 0.93 -1.70
N ALA A 76 -2.29 1.63 -1.09
CA ALA A 76 -3.71 1.43 -1.28
C ALA A 76 -4.15 1.88 -2.69
N ARG A 77 -3.50 2.88 -3.28
CA ARG A 77 -3.70 3.23 -4.69
C ARG A 77 -3.15 2.18 -5.61
N LEU A 78 -1.94 1.67 -5.36
CA LEU A 78 -1.39 0.58 -6.17
C LEU A 78 -2.37 -0.62 -6.25
N VAL A 79 -3.03 -0.96 -5.14
CA VAL A 79 -4.05 -2.02 -5.12
C VAL A 79 -5.26 -1.68 -6.01
N VAL A 80 -5.86 -0.50 -5.89
CA VAL A 80 -7.03 -0.17 -6.72
C VAL A 80 -6.68 -0.14 -8.19
N LEU A 81 -5.49 0.33 -8.55
CA LEU A 81 -5.15 0.50 -9.96
C LEU A 81 -5.02 -0.86 -10.63
N ASN A 82 -4.53 -1.88 -9.90
CA ASN A 82 -4.60 -3.26 -10.38
C ASN A 82 -6.06 -3.77 -10.48
N ALA A 83 -6.94 -3.39 -9.55
CA ALA A 83 -8.38 -3.73 -9.64
C ALA A 83 -9.10 -3.02 -10.82
N MET A 84 -8.76 -1.77 -11.09
CA MET A 84 -9.21 -1.04 -12.28
C MET A 84 -8.72 -1.71 -13.55
N ALA A 85 -7.45 -2.13 -13.59
CA ALA A 85 -6.89 -2.86 -14.72
C ALA A 85 -7.64 -4.19 -14.97
N ILE A 86 -8.04 -4.91 -13.90
CA ILE A 86 -8.90 -6.10 -14.03
C ILE A 86 -10.20 -5.74 -14.75
N ARG A 87 -10.91 -4.68 -14.32
CA ARG A 87 -12.16 -4.24 -14.95
C ARG A 87 -11.96 -3.83 -16.41
N GLU A 88 -10.92 -3.07 -16.70
CA GLU A 88 -10.60 -2.59 -18.07
C GLU A 88 -10.25 -3.74 -19.02
N HIS A 89 -9.75 -4.87 -18.51
CA HIS A 89 -9.50 -6.10 -19.28
C HIS A 89 -10.69 -7.09 -19.24
N GLY A 90 -11.89 -6.62 -18.85
CA GLY A 90 -13.12 -7.42 -18.86
C GLY A 90 -13.30 -8.36 -17.66
N GLY A 91 -12.43 -8.27 -16.65
CA GLY A 91 -12.58 -9.01 -15.40
C GLY A 91 -13.60 -8.37 -14.46
N HIS A 92 -14.08 -9.16 -13.49
CA HIS A 92 -15.06 -8.72 -12.50
C HIS A 92 -14.40 -8.53 -11.13
N VAL A 93 -14.72 -7.42 -10.46
CA VAL A 93 -14.25 -7.10 -9.10
C VAL A 93 -15.46 -6.95 -8.19
N HIS A 94 -15.52 -7.77 -7.14
CA HIS A 94 -16.59 -7.78 -6.15
C HIS A 94 -16.01 -7.46 -4.76
N THR A 95 -16.13 -6.19 -4.34
CA THR A 95 -15.80 -5.80 -2.96
C THR A 95 -16.94 -6.18 -2.01
N GLN A 96 -16.68 -6.12 -0.69
CA GLN A 96 -17.65 -6.51 0.33
C GLN A 96 -18.30 -7.88 0.07
N THR A 97 -17.52 -8.81 -0.49
CA THR A 97 -17.96 -10.15 -0.85
C THR A 97 -16.95 -11.15 -0.30
N ARG A 98 -17.39 -11.99 0.63
CA ARG A 98 -16.57 -13.04 1.25
C ARG A 98 -16.83 -14.37 0.55
N CYS A 99 -15.78 -15.10 0.22
CA CYS A 99 -15.89 -16.51 -0.12
C CYS A 99 -16.06 -17.31 1.18
N VAL A 100 -17.23 -17.95 1.36
CA VAL A 100 -17.57 -18.68 2.60
C VAL A 100 -17.42 -20.19 2.45
N SER A 101 -17.27 -20.68 1.22
CA SER A 101 -16.81 -22.04 0.94
C SER A 101 -16.42 -22.18 -0.53
N ALA A 102 -15.47 -23.08 -0.80
CA ALA A 102 -15.22 -23.54 -2.15
C ALA A 102 -14.89 -25.04 -2.16
N ARG A 103 -15.46 -25.76 -3.14
CA ARG A 103 -15.26 -27.21 -3.29
C ARG A 103 -15.02 -27.58 -4.74
N ARG A 104 -14.21 -28.61 -4.96
CA ARG A 104 -14.05 -29.24 -6.28
C ARG A 104 -15.22 -30.17 -6.55
N SER A 105 -15.82 -30.07 -7.72
CA SER A 105 -16.81 -31.03 -8.21
C SER A 105 -16.79 -31.06 -9.73
N LYS A 106 -16.76 -32.26 -10.33
CA LYS A 106 -16.80 -32.47 -11.79
C LYS A 106 -15.77 -31.62 -12.56
N GLY A 107 -14.54 -31.55 -12.05
CA GLY A 107 -13.43 -30.82 -12.69
C GLY A 107 -13.49 -29.29 -12.57
N LEU A 108 -14.40 -28.73 -11.76
CA LEU A 108 -14.52 -27.28 -11.52
C LEU A 108 -14.54 -26.96 -10.03
N TRP A 109 -14.19 -25.74 -9.69
CA TRP A 109 -14.53 -25.13 -8.41
C TRP A 109 -15.98 -24.69 -8.41
N HIS A 110 -16.66 -24.98 -7.30
CA HIS A 110 -17.95 -24.42 -6.94
C HIS A 110 -17.74 -23.55 -5.71
N LEU A 111 -17.93 -22.24 -5.86
CA LEU A 111 -17.71 -21.26 -4.81
C LEU A 111 -19.05 -20.71 -4.33
N HIS A 112 -19.21 -20.58 -3.02
CA HIS A 112 -20.31 -19.86 -2.40
C HIS A 112 -19.79 -18.56 -1.81
N LEU A 113 -20.42 -17.46 -2.24
CA LEU A 113 -20.03 -16.10 -1.95
C LEU A 113 -21.14 -15.41 -1.16
N GLU A 114 -20.77 -14.60 -0.19
CA GLU A 114 -21.68 -13.84 0.68
C GLU A 114 -21.33 -12.35 0.61
N ARG A 115 -22.33 -11.53 0.28
CA ARG A 115 -22.19 -10.07 0.29
C ARG A 115 -22.37 -9.51 1.70
N SER A 116 -21.98 -8.25 1.91
CA SER A 116 -22.12 -7.58 3.21
C SER A 116 -23.56 -7.41 3.70
N ASP A 117 -24.55 -7.44 2.79
CA ASP A 117 -25.98 -7.49 3.13
C ASP A 117 -26.48 -8.90 3.52
N GLY A 118 -25.58 -9.89 3.57
CA GLY A 118 -25.88 -11.29 3.88
C GLY A 118 -26.42 -12.10 2.70
N SER A 119 -26.69 -11.48 1.55
CA SER A 119 -27.13 -12.21 0.36
C SER A 119 -26.04 -13.13 -0.17
N ARG A 120 -26.43 -14.33 -0.59
CA ARG A 120 -25.52 -15.38 -1.06
C ARG A 120 -25.73 -15.68 -2.53
N TYR A 121 -24.64 -15.98 -3.22
CA TYR A 121 -24.67 -16.44 -4.60
C TYR A 121 -23.53 -17.43 -4.86
N SER A 122 -23.62 -18.17 -5.96
CA SER A 122 -22.62 -19.19 -6.29
C SER A 122 -22.04 -18.95 -7.68
N ILE A 123 -20.75 -19.25 -7.82
CA ILE A 123 -20.06 -19.22 -9.12
C ILE A 123 -19.29 -20.52 -9.33
N ARG A 124 -18.93 -20.78 -10.59
CA ARG A 124 -18.05 -21.88 -10.97
C ARG A 124 -16.78 -21.33 -11.59
N ALA A 125 -15.64 -21.96 -11.33
CA ALA A 125 -14.36 -21.55 -11.89
C ALA A 125 -13.48 -22.76 -12.23
N SER A 126 -12.67 -22.64 -13.29
CA SER A 126 -11.73 -23.70 -13.68
C SER A 126 -10.48 -23.73 -12.81
N ALA A 127 -10.16 -22.65 -12.10
CA ALA A 127 -9.04 -22.54 -11.16
C ALA A 127 -9.43 -21.61 -10.00
N LEU A 128 -8.76 -21.77 -8.86
CA LEU A 128 -8.88 -20.90 -7.69
C LEU A 128 -7.51 -20.41 -7.25
N VAL A 129 -7.38 -19.11 -7.00
CA VAL A 129 -6.20 -18.52 -6.37
C VAL A 129 -6.58 -18.04 -4.97
N ASN A 130 -5.95 -18.61 -3.94
CA ASN A 130 -6.04 -18.13 -2.57
C ASN A 130 -4.92 -17.12 -2.30
N ALA A 131 -5.24 -15.83 -2.49
CA ALA A 131 -4.37 -14.70 -2.17
C ALA A 131 -4.88 -13.92 -0.94
N ALA A 132 -5.43 -14.63 0.05
CA ALA A 132 -6.07 -14.03 1.22
C ALA A 132 -5.09 -13.52 2.30
N GLY A 133 -3.79 -13.38 2.00
CA GLY A 133 -2.80 -12.78 2.91
C GLY A 133 -2.82 -13.42 4.32
N PRO A 134 -3.04 -12.64 5.41
CA PRO A 134 -3.16 -13.15 6.79
C PRO A 134 -4.17 -14.28 6.98
N TRP A 135 -5.14 -14.42 6.09
CA TRP A 135 -6.18 -15.44 6.16
C TRP A 135 -5.91 -16.66 5.27
N VAL A 136 -4.79 -16.73 4.54
CA VAL A 136 -4.54 -17.82 3.55
C VAL A 136 -4.64 -19.22 4.18
N ALA A 137 -3.97 -19.46 5.31
CA ALA A 137 -4.00 -20.76 6.00
C ALA A 137 -5.37 -21.05 6.61
N ARG A 138 -6.03 -20.01 7.16
CA ARG A 138 -7.39 -20.10 7.71
C ARG A 138 -8.40 -20.49 6.63
N PHE A 139 -8.35 -19.85 5.47
CA PHE A 139 -9.24 -20.15 4.34
C PHE A 139 -9.09 -21.59 3.86
N ILE A 140 -7.86 -22.10 3.76
CA ILE A 140 -7.61 -23.50 3.37
C ILE A 140 -8.22 -24.46 4.41
N LYS A 141 -8.02 -24.19 5.70
CA LYS A 141 -8.47 -25.08 6.78
C LYS A 141 -9.99 -25.02 6.99
N GLU A 142 -10.54 -23.83 7.13
CA GLU A 142 -11.94 -23.61 7.54
C GLU A 142 -12.89 -23.62 6.35
N ASP A 143 -12.57 -22.92 5.26
CA ASP A 143 -13.50 -22.71 4.14
C ASP A 143 -13.34 -23.76 3.01
N LEU A 144 -12.16 -24.37 2.88
CA LEU A 144 -11.91 -25.46 1.93
C LEU A 144 -11.88 -26.86 2.57
N GLY A 145 -11.80 -26.95 3.90
CA GLY A 145 -11.68 -28.22 4.62
C GLY A 145 -10.42 -29.03 4.27
N GLN A 146 -9.33 -28.34 3.90
CA GLN A 146 -8.08 -28.95 3.44
C GLN A 146 -6.93 -28.65 4.43
N GLN A 147 -5.85 -29.43 4.34
CA GLN A 147 -4.62 -29.11 5.08
C GLN A 147 -3.83 -28.02 4.35
N SER A 148 -3.41 -26.99 5.07
CA SER A 148 -2.52 -25.97 4.52
C SER A 148 -1.13 -26.57 4.29
N PRO A 149 -0.51 -26.38 3.11
CA PRO A 149 0.84 -26.88 2.84
C PRO A 149 1.91 -26.19 3.68
N TYR A 150 1.63 -24.97 4.17
CA TYR A 150 2.52 -24.19 5.01
C TYR A 150 1.77 -23.55 6.19
N GLY A 151 2.48 -23.38 7.31
CA GLY A 151 2.06 -22.51 8.40
C GLY A 151 2.20 -21.03 8.04
N ILE A 152 1.58 -20.16 8.84
CA ILE A 152 1.81 -18.72 8.75
C ILE A 152 2.09 -18.16 10.13
N ARG A 153 3.07 -17.27 10.19
CA ARG A 153 3.33 -16.43 11.34
C ARG A 153 2.85 -15.03 11.05
N LEU A 154 2.04 -14.51 11.97
CA LEU A 154 1.49 -13.16 11.85
C LEU A 154 2.39 -12.22 12.65
N ILE A 155 3.19 -11.44 11.93
CA ILE A 155 4.06 -10.45 12.57
C ILE A 155 3.42 -9.07 12.46
N GLN A 156 2.91 -8.56 13.57
CA GLN A 156 2.39 -7.20 13.66
C GLN A 156 3.52 -6.19 13.45
N GLY A 157 3.21 -5.18 12.63
CA GLY A 157 3.99 -3.97 12.51
C GLY A 157 3.12 -2.74 12.47
N SER A 158 3.50 -1.76 13.26
CA SER A 158 2.76 -0.53 13.47
C SER A 158 3.56 0.69 13.04
N HIS A 159 2.84 1.78 12.81
CA HIS A 159 3.40 3.08 12.47
C HIS A 159 2.67 4.19 13.23
N ILE A 160 3.39 5.26 13.51
CA ILE A 160 2.85 6.52 14.03
C ILE A 160 3.03 7.62 12.98
N VAL A 161 2.07 8.54 12.92
CA VAL A 161 2.12 9.74 12.10
C VAL A 161 2.19 10.93 13.03
N VAL A 162 3.15 11.82 12.81
CA VAL A 162 3.37 13.04 13.58
C VAL A 162 3.47 14.25 12.63
N PRO A 163 3.29 15.49 13.11
CA PRO A 163 3.65 16.68 12.34
C PRO A 163 5.08 16.60 11.82
N ARG A 164 5.33 17.21 10.65
CA ARG A 164 6.65 17.17 9.98
C ARG A 164 7.78 17.43 10.98
N LEU A 165 8.67 16.45 11.10
CA LEU A 165 9.76 16.43 12.09
C LEU A 165 11.00 17.22 11.62
N PHE A 166 11.23 17.26 10.31
CA PHE A 166 12.41 17.89 9.70
C PHE A 166 12.09 18.48 8.32
N ASP A 167 12.87 19.49 7.96
CA ASP A 167 12.90 20.04 6.60
C ASP A 167 13.71 19.12 5.68
N GLY A 168 13.31 19.06 4.40
CA GLY A 168 13.88 18.13 3.41
C GLY A 168 12.89 17.06 2.95
N ASP A 169 13.21 16.43 1.82
CA ASP A 169 12.37 15.44 1.15
C ASP A 169 12.93 14.01 1.30
N GLU A 170 14.09 13.87 1.94
CA GLU A 170 14.74 12.61 2.23
C GLU A 170 14.08 11.89 3.42
N ALA A 171 13.97 10.57 3.34
CA ALA A 171 13.64 9.73 4.49
C ALA A 171 14.89 9.42 5.31
N TYR A 172 14.71 9.11 6.59
CA TYR A 172 15.77 8.59 7.44
C TYR A 172 15.54 7.11 7.74
N ILE A 173 16.61 6.33 7.76
CA ILE A 173 16.65 4.94 8.22
C ILE A 173 17.53 4.89 9.48
N LEU A 174 16.88 4.72 10.63
CA LEU A 174 17.47 4.83 11.96
C LEU A 174 17.88 3.45 12.46
N GLN A 175 19.13 3.32 12.90
CA GLN A 175 19.63 2.07 13.47
C GLN A 175 19.29 2.00 14.97
N ASN A 176 18.56 0.97 15.37
CA ASN A 176 18.21 0.74 16.77
C ASN A 176 19.15 -0.27 17.46
N GLU A 177 19.20 -0.23 18.79
CA GLU A 177 20.07 -1.07 19.62
C GLU A 177 19.73 -2.57 19.55
N ASP A 178 18.48 -2.91 19.22
CA ASP A 178 18.02 -4.29 19.00
C ASP A 178 18.41 -4.86 17.62
N GLY A 179 19.24 -4.14 16.86
CA GLY A 179 19.66 -4.51 15.51
C GLY A 179 18.66 -4.18 14.41
N ARG A 180 17.43 -3.78 14.75
CA ARG A 180 16.39 -3.42 13.77
C ARG A 180 16.59 -2.00 13.25
N ILE A 181 15.81 -1.66 12.23
CA ILE A 181 15.78 -0.32 11.63
C ILE A 181 14.39 0.28 11.73
N VAL A 182 14.32 1.58 11.89
CA VAL A 182 13.07 2.36 11.88
C VAL A 182 13.20 3.48 10.86
N PHE A 183 12.21 3.64 10.02
CA PHE A 183 12.13 4.74 9.07
C PHE A 183 11.43 5.95 9.66
N ALA A 184 11.88 7.14 9.29
CA ALA A 184 11.15 8.40 9.42
C ALA A 184 11.02 9.02 8.03
N ILE A 185 9.82 8.98 7.46
CA ILE A 185 9.55 9.25 6.05
C ILE A 185 8.72 10.53 5.92
N PRO A 186 9.13 11.54 5.12
CA PRO A 186 8.27 12.66 4.75
C PRO A 186 6.96 12.18 4.15
N TYR A 187 5.84 12.62 4.72
CA TYR A 187 4.52 12.08 4.41
C TYR A 187 3.51 13.20 4.16
N LEU A 188 2.94 13.22 2.95
CA LEU A 188 1.92 14.18 2.51
C LEU A 188 2.27 15.64 2.82
N GLU A 189 3.55 16.01 2.68
CA GLU A 189 4.15 17.35 2.87
C GLU A 189 4.10 17.93 4.30
N ARG A 190 3.14 17.50 5.12
CA ARG A 190 2.86 18.04 6.46
C ARG A 190 3.23 17.12 7.61
N PHE A 191 3.53 15.85 7.32
CA PHE A 191 3.72 14.83 8.33
C PHE A 191 5.05 14.09 8.17
N THR A 192 5.41 13.36 9.20
CA THR A 192 6.44 12.32 9.16
C THR A 192 5.80 11.00 9.57
N LEU A 193 5.94 10.00 8.72
CA LEU A 193 5.52 8.63 8.98
C LEU A 193 6.69 7.86 9.61
N ILE A 194 6.47 7.30 10.79
CA ILE A 194 7.51 6.64 11.57
C ILE A 194 7.13 5.18 11.78
N GLY A 195 8.02 4.25 11.42
CA GLY A 195 7.80 2.83 11.61
C GLY A 195 8.93 1.96 11.05
N THR A 196 8.98 0.66 11.34
CA THR A 196 7.90 -0.12 11.94
C THR A 196 8.42 -1.06 13.03
N THR A 197 7.49 -1.73 13.68
CA THR A 197 7.70 -2.72 14.74
C THR A 197 7.57 -4.14 14.18
N ASP A 198 8.03 -5.13 14.95
CA ASP A 198 7.88 -6.56 14.67
C ASP A 198 7.51 -7.23 15.99
N HIS A 199 6.26 -7.67 16.10
CA HIS A 199 5.73 -8.36 17.27
C HIS A 199 4.89 -9.55 16.80
N GLU A 200 5.06 -10.72 17.41
CA GLU A 200 4.19 -11.86 17.14
C GLU A 200 2.73 -11.48 17.47
N TYR A 201 1.80 -11.80 16.58
CA TYR A 201 0.39 -11.51 16.74
C TYR A 201 -0.43 -12.78 16.71
N GLN A 202 -1.36 -12.89 17.66
CA GLN A 202 -2.38 -13.92 17.69
C GLN A 202 -3.76 -13.26 17.75
N GLY A 203 -4.70 -13.79 16.98
CA GLY A 203 -6.07 -13.29 16.92
C GLY A 203 -6.49 -12.89 15.52
N ASP A 204 -7.56 -12.09 15.44
CA ASP A 204 -8.16 -11.67 14.17
C ASP A 204 -7.30 -10.57 13.51
N PRO A 205 -6.71 -10.79 12.32
CA PRO A 205 -5.94 -9.77 11.62
C PRO A 205 -6.73 -8.48 11.35
N ALA A 206 -8.05 -8.53 11.26
CA ALA A 206 -8.90 -7.34 11.05
C ALA A 206 -8.97 -6.41 12.27
N LYS A 207 -8.58 -6.90 13.46
CA LYS A 207 -8.66 -6.16 14.74
C LYS A 207 -7.31 -5.65 15.24
N VAL A 208 -6.23 -5.88 14.49
CA VAL A 208 -4.88 -5.46 14.87
C VAL A 208 -4.80 -3.95 15.10
N LYS A 209 -4.16 -3.55 16.19
CA LYS A 209 -3.95 -2.14 16.57
C LYS A 209 -2.58 -1.98 17.22
N ILE A 210 -2.00 -0.80 17.05
CA ILE A 210 -0.75 -0.45 17.71
C ILE A 210 -0.90 -0.59 19.23
N THR A 211 0.15 -1.11 19.87
CA THR A 211 0.22 -1.27 21.33
C THR A 211 1.02 -0.12 21.96
N GLU A 212 0.84 0.07 23.27
CA GLU A 212 1.59 1.07 24.04
C GLU A 212 3.11 0.86 23.96
N GLY A 213 3.56 -0.40 24.01
CA GLY A 213 4.97 -0.74 23.89
C GLY A 213 5.55 -0.41 22.50
N GLU A 214 4.77 -0.57 21.43
CA GLU A 214 5.19 -0.17 20.09
C GLU A 214 5.30 1.35 19.95
N ILE A 215 4.41 2.11 20.59
CA ILE A 215 4.50 3.59 20.64
C ILE A 215 5.79 4.01 21.35
N ASP A 216 6.06 3.47 22.54
CA ASP A 216 7.28 3.78 23.30
C ASP A 216 8.54 3.41 22.53
N TYR A 217 8.53 2.24 21.87
CA TYR A 217 9.62 1.82 21.00
C TYR A 217 9.89 2.84 19.89
N LEU A 218 8.87 3.22 19.12
CA LEU A 218 9.04 4.14 17.98
C LEU A 218 9.49 5.54 18.43
N LEU A 219 8.89 6.07 19.50
CA LEU A 219 9.28 7.36 20.06
C LEU A 219 10.73 7.33 20.60
N SER A 220 11.12 6.25 21.27
CA SER A 220 12.48 6.07 21.78
C SER A 220 13.52 6.11 20.65
N VAL A 221 13.31 5.35 19.57
CA VAL A 221 14.25 5.35 18.43
C VAL A 221 14.37 6.75 17.82
N VAL A 222 13.26 7.45 17.60
CA VAL A 222 13.26 8.79 17.00
C VAL A 222 13.95 9.79 17.93
N ASN A 223 13.61 9.79 19.22
CA ASN A 223 14.19 10.69 20.22
C ASN A 223 15.68 10.44 20.44
N ASN A 224 16.18 9.24 20.14
CA ASN A 224 17.61 8.93 20.18
C ASN A 224 18.38 9.50 18.98
N HIS A 225 17.72 9.85 17.88
CA HIS A 225 18.37 10.32 16.65
C HIS A 225 18.19 11.82 16.39
N PHE A 226 17.00 12.37 16.63
CA PHE A 226 16.66 13.75 16.27
C PHE A 226 16.85 14.73 17.42
N LYS A 227 17.13 15.99 17.09
CA LYS A 227 17.26 17.09 18.07
C LYS A 227 15.92 17.47 18.68
N ARG A 228 14.87 17.52 17.86
CA ARG A 228 13.50 17.81 18.29
C ARG A 228 12.90 16.52 18.87
N PRO A 229 12.63 16.45 20.19
CA PRO A 229 11.97 15.30 20.76
C PRO A 229 10.49 15.28 20.36
N LEU A 230 9.94 14.07 20.28
CA LEU A 230 8.51 13.80 20.13
C LEU A 230 7.97 13.20 21.42
N ALA A 231 6.78 13.63 21.80
CA ALA A 231 5.97 13.06 22.86
C ALA A 231 4.78 12.28 22.27
N ARG A 232 4.13 11.47 23.11
CA ARG A 232 2.90 10.76 22.75
C ARG A 232 1.79 11.69 22.25
N ALA A 233 1.72 12.90 22.79
CA ALA A 233 0.76 13.93 22.38
C ALA A 233 0.99 14.48 20.97
N ASP A 234 2.17 14.27 20.37
CA ASP A 234 2.46 14.70 18.99
C ASP A 234 1.91 13.73 17.94
N ILE A 235 1.44 12.54 18.36
CA ILE A 235 0.90 11.52 17.45
C ILE A 235 -0.49 11.94 16.99
N VAL A 236 -0.63 12.20 15.69
CA VAL A 236 -1.91 12.60 15.07
C VAL A 236 -2.68 11.41 14.49
N HIS A 237 -2.00 10.31 14.19
CA HIS A 237 -2.62 9.08 13.70
C HIS A 237 -1.71 7.88 13.91
N THR A 238 -2.30 6.69 13.97
CA THR A 238 -1.58 5.42 14.02
C THR A 238 -2.26 4.41 13.12
N TYR A 239 -1.48 3.47 12.58
CA TYR A 239 -2.03 2.29 11.92
C TYR A 239 -1.15 1.07 12.18
N ALA A 240 -1.77 -0.11 12.12
CA ALA A 240 -1.11 -1.38 12.29
C ALA A 240 -1.57 -2.36 11.21
N GLY A 241 -0.73 -3.34 10.92
CA GLY A 241 -1.04 -4.46 10.05
C GLY A 241 -0.25 -5.69 10.49
N VAL A 242 -0.65 -6.86 10.01
CA VAL A 242 0.10 -8.10 10.23
C VAL A 242 0.70 -8.60 8.92
N ARG A 243 1.96 -9.01 8.98
CA ARG A 243 2.70 -9.62 7.87
C ARG A 243 2.43 -11.12 7.90
N PRO A 244 1.85 -11.70 6.84
CA PRO A 244 1.61 -13.14 6.75
C PRO A 244 2.88 -13.85 6.26
N LEU A 245 3.84 -14.03 7.16
CA LEU A 245 5.12 -14.64 6.80
C LEU A 245 4.99 -16.16 6.72
N CYS A 246 5.57 -16.76 5.68
CA CYS A 246 5.66 -18.22 5.59
C CYS A 246 6.48 -18.71 6.77
N ASP A 247 5.93 -19.68 7.51
CA ASP A 247 6.63 -20.24 8.65
C ASP A 247 7.86 -21.03 8.17
N ASP A 248 9.05 -20.56 8.54
CA ASP A 248 10.35 -21.18 8.25
C ASP A 248 11.02 -21.73 9.52
N GLU A 249 10.26 -21.88 10.61
CA GLU A 249 10.71 -22.34 11.93
C GLU A 249 11.74 -21.43 12.64
N SER A 250 11.94 -20.19 12.18
CA SER A 250 12.83 -19.23 12.84
C SER A 250 12.31 -18.78 14.21
N ASN A 251 13.13 -18.69 15.26
CA ASN A 251 12.67 -18.21 16.58
C ASN A 251 12.48 -16.67 16.66
N ASP A 252 13.20 -15.89 15.86
CA ASP A 252 13.11 -14.41 15.85
C ASP A 252 12.12 -13.91 14.78
N PRO A 253 11.03 -13.21 15.15
CA PRO A 253 10.11 -12.55 14.20
C PRO A 253 10.83 -11.65 13.18
N SER A 254 11.94 -11.04 13.58
CA SER A 254 12.75 -10.17 12.74
C SER A 254 13.64 -10.93 11.75
N ALA A 255 13.78 -12.26 11.89
CA ALA A 255 14.61 -13.10 11.02
C ALA A 255 13.82 -13.91 9.97
N VAL A 256 12.53 -14.20 10.23
CA VAL A 256 11.63 -14.97 9.32
C VAL A 256 11.73 -14.46 7.88
N THR A 257 11.78 -15.34 6.89
CA THR A 257 11.88 -14.93 5.48
C THR A 257 10.73 -13.99 5.07
N ARG A 258 11.07 -12.99 4.25
CA ARG A 258 10.08 -12.09 3.62
C ARG A 258 9.95 -12.34 2.12
N ASP A 259 10.48 -13.47 1.65
CA ASP A 259 10.20 -13.93 0.29
C ASP A 259 8.77 -14.48 0.20
N TYR A 260 8.32 -14.79 -1.00
CA TYR A 260 7.02 -15.42 -1.23
C TYR A 260 7.16 -16.90 -1.59
N THR A 261 6.14 -17.67 -1.25
CA THR A 261 5.99 -19.07 -1.66
C THR A 261 4.64 -19.26 -2.32
N LEU A 262 4.65 -19.92 -3.48
CA LEU A 262 3.45 -20.28 -4.23
C LEU A 262 3.25 -21.79 -4.12
N ALA A 263 2.10 -22.20 -3.60
CA ALA A 263 1.73 -23.61 -3.46
C ALA A 263 0.60 -23.96 -4.43
N LEU A 264 0.92 -24.73 -5.47
CA LEU A 264 -0.07 -25.27 -6.40
C LEU A 264 -0.53 -26.66 -5.91
N SER A 265 -1.84 -26.88 -5.86
CA SER A 265 -2.45 -28.14 -5.46
C SER A 265 -3.58 -28.56 -6.39
N GLY A 266 -3.83 -29.87 -6.47
CA GLY A 266 -4.83 -30.51 -7.33
C GLY A 266 -4.22 -31.68 -8.09
N LEU A 267 -4.94 -32.79 -8.20
CA LEU A 267 -4.50 -33.93 -8.99
C LEU A 267 -4.64 -33.66 -10.50
N PRO A 268 -3.93 -34.39 -11.38
CA PRO A 268 -4.18 -34.34 -12.81
C PRO A 268 -5.67 -34.55 -13.13
N GLY A 269 -6.28 -33.60 -13.83
CA GLY A 269 -7.72 -33.61 -14.15
C GLY A 269 -8.63 -32.88 -13.14
N GLU A 270 -8.09 -32.39 -12.03
CA GLU A 270 -8.81 -31.52 -11.09
C GLU A 270 -8.59 -30.03 -11.36
N ALA A 271 -9.51 -29.20 -10.89
CA ALA A 271 -9.37 -27.75 -10.92
C ALA A 271 -8.25 -27.29 -9.95
N PRO A 272 -7.19 -26.60 -10.42
CA PRO A 272 -6.06 -26.21 -9.56
C PRO A 272 -6.46 -25.21 -8.47
N LEU A 273 -5.79 -25.31 -7.32
CA LEU A 273 -5.75 -24.28 -6.28
C LEU A 273 -4.31 -23.80 -6.12
N LEU A 274 -4.08 -22.52 -6.38
CA LEU A 274 -2.80 -21.87 -6.13
C LEU A 274 -2.92 -20.96 -4.89
N SER A 275 -2.11 -21.20 -3.87
CA SER A 275 -2.11 -20.42 -2.62
C SER A 275 -0.85 -19.58 -2.49
N VAL A 276 -1.00 -18.35 -2.01
CA VAL A 276 0.09 -17.36 -1.86
C VAL A 276 0.44 -17.19 -0.39
N PHE A 277 1.69 -17.49 -0.03
CA PHE A 277 2.26 -17.28 1.30
C PHE A 277 3.33 -16.19 1.22
N GLY A 278 3.28 -15.20 2.11
CA GLY A 278 4.17 -14.04 2.06
C GLY A 278 3.93 -13.13 0.86
N GLY A 279 4.99 -12.49 0.38
CA GLY A 279 4.94 -11.52 -0.72
C GLY A 279 4.92 -10.08 -0.25
N LYS A 280 5.97 -9.34 -0.62
CA LYS A 280 6.04 -7.89 -0.40
C LYS A 280 5.27 -7.15 -1.49
N LEU A 281 4.81 -5.95 -1.15
CA LEU A 281 4.29 -5.01 -2.14
C LEU A 281 5.28 -4.78 -3.28
N THR A 282 6.58 -4.72 -3.00
CA THR A 282 7.64 -4.51 -4.01
C THR A 282 7.70 -5.63 -5.05
N THR A 283 7.39 -6.88 -4.69
CA THR A 283 7.51 -8.06 -5.56
C THR A 283 6.18 -8.51 -6.18
N TYR A 284 5.06 -7.84 -5.85
CA TYR A 284 3.70 -8.27 -6.21
C TYR A 284 3.53 -8.63 -7.71
N ARG A 285 4.12 -7.83 -8.60
CA ARG A 285 4.02 -8.04 -10.06
C ARG A 285 4.75 -9.30 -10.51
N LYS A 286 5.97 -9.52 -9.98
CA LYS A 286 6.76 -10.72 -10.28
C LYS A 286 6.10 -11.96 -9.71
N LEU A 287 5.58 -11.86 -8.48
CA LEU A 287 4.78 -12.90 -7.85
C LEU A 287 3.58 -13.27 -8.73
N ALA A 288 2.82 -12.29 -9.23
CA ALA A 288 1.67 -12.52 -10.11
C ALA A 288 2.08 -13.19 -11.44
N GLU A 289 3.20 -12.78 -12.06
CA GLU A 289 3.74 -13.45 -13.26
C GLU A 289 4.11 -14.91 -12.97
N SER A 290 4.78 -15.18 -11.84
CA SER A 290 5.10 -16.54 -11.41
C SER A 290 3.85 -17.38 -11.14
N ALA A 291 2.82 -16.80 -10.52
CA ALA A 291 1.55 -17.48 -10.25
C ALA A 291 0.84 -17.88 -11.55
N LEU A 292 0.73 -16.97 -12.53
CA LEU A 292 0.13 -17.33 -13.82
C LEU A 292 0.99 -18.32 -14.59
N SER A 293 2.32 -18.24 -14.49
CA SER A 293 3.21 -19.24 -15.10
C SER A 293 2.92 -20.66 -14.58
N GLN A 294 2.68 -20.83 -13.28
CA GLN A 294 2.32 -22.13 -12.71
C GLN A 294 0.92 -22.61 -13.17
N LEU A 295 -0.01 -21.69 -13.40
CA LEU A 295 -1.36 -22.01 -13.89
C LEU A 295 -1.43 -22.25 -15.40
N SER A 296 -0.39 -21.89 -16.16
CA SER A 296 -0.37 -21.92 -17.62
C SER A 296 -0.80 -23.25 -18.24
N ALA A 297 -0.38 -24.37 -17.65
CA ALA A 297 -0.72 -25.72 -18.10
C ALA A 297 -2.24 -26.01 -18.08
N HIS A 298 -3.00 -25.30 -17.24
CA HIS A 298 -4.46 -25.44 -17.14
C HIS A 298 -5.23 -24.51 -18.09
N PHE A 299 -4.54 -23.58 -18.76
CA PHE A 299 -5.14 -22.61 -19.66
C PHE A 299 -4.38 -22.56 -20.99
N PRO A 300 -4.63 -23.51 -21.93
CA PRO A 300 -3.89 -23.62 -23.19
C PRO A 300 -3.97 -22.37 -24.11
N LYS A 301 -4.96 -21.51 -23.89
CA LYS A 301 -5.14 -20.25 -24.62
C LYS A 301 -4.52 -19.03 -23.93
N MET A 302 -3.83 -19.23 -22.80
CA MET A 302 -3.21 -18.14 -22.06
C MET A 302 -2.06 -17.54 -22.87
N THR A 303 -2.06 -16.22 -23.02
CA THR A 303 -1.00 -15.49 -23.71
C THR A 303 0.24 -15.32 -22.84
N ALA A 304 1.34 -14.87 -23.44
CA ALA A 304 2.57 -14.57 -22.71
C ALA A 304 2.39 -13.45 -21.67
N SER A 305 3.33 -13.38 -20.71
CA SER A 305 3.38 -12.32 -19.72
C SER A 305 3.57 -10.94 -20.36
N TRP A 306 2.75 -9.97 -19.98
CA TRP A 306 2.74 -8.61 -20.56
C TRP A 306 2.93 -7.49 -19.52
N THR A 307 2.86 -7.81 -18.23
CA THR A 307 2.76 -6.79 -17.17
C THR A 307 4.04 -5.98 -16.96
N ALA A 308 5.19 -6.42 -17.48
CA ALA A 308 6.46 -5.74 -17.29
C ALA A 308 6.47 -4.31 -17.86
N SER A 309 5.86 -4.12 -19.04
CA SER A 309 5.88 -2.86 -19.80
C SER A 309 4.55 -2.09 -19.76
N ALA A 310 3.44 -2.74 -19.45
CA ALA A 310 2.14 -2.06 -19.47
C ALA A 310 2.00 -1.02 -18.35
N PRO A 311 1.46 0.19 -18.61
CA PRO A 311 1.08 1.11 -17.56
C PRO A 311 -0.05 0.54 -16.70
N LEU A 312 -0.16 1.00 -15.45
CA LEU A 312 -1.39 0.85 -14.68
C LEU A 312 -2.34 2.01 -15.02
N PRO A 313 -3.66 1.85 -14.79
CA PRO A 313 -4.63 2.93 -14.93
C PRO A 313 -4.14 4.22 -14.25
N GLY A 314 -4.26 5.36 -14.92
CA GLY A 314 -3.72 6.64 -14.45
C GLY A 314 -2.26 6.89 -14.82
N GLY A 315 -1.50 5.85 -15.17
CA GLY A 315 -0.10 5.95 -15.56
C GLY A 315 0.13 6.11 -17.06
N GLU A 316 -0.91 6.04 -17.88
CA GLU A 316 -0.79 6.10 -19.33
C GLU A 316 -0.35 7.48 -19.81
N GLN A 317 0.60 7.50 -20.74
CA GLN A 317 1.10 8.72 -21.39
C GLN A 317 1.52 9.81 -20.39
N MET A 318 1.90 9.41 -19.18
CA MET A 318 2.29 10.33 -18.11
C MET A 318 3.80 10.32 -17.95
N SER A 319 4.39 11.52 -17.99
CA SER A 319 5.80 11.78 -17.74
C SER A 319 6.06 12.03 -16.25
N SER A 320 5.34 12.99 -15.65
CA SER A 320 5.51 13.43 -14.27
C SER A 320 4.23 14.05 -13.70
N VAL A 321 4.15 14.11 -12.36
CA VAL A 321 3.06 14.79 -11.64
C VAL A 321 3.05 16.30 -11.91
N SER A 322 4.23 16.93 -12.02
CA SER A 322 4.33 18.38 -12.28
C SER A 322 3.74 18.74 -13.63
N GLU A 323 4.15 18.04 -14.69
CA GLU A 323 3.68 18.31 -16.05
C GLU A 323 2.16 18.12 -16.16
N LEU A 324 1.61 17.06 -15.58
CA LEU A 324 0.16 16.86 -15.57
C LEU A 324 -0.56 17.95 -14.75
N SER A 325 -0.03 18.34 -13.60
CA SER A 325 -0.59 19.43 -12.79
C SER A 325 -0.58 20.76 -13.53
N GLU A 326 0.49 21.08 -14.26
CA GLU A 326 0.59 22.30 -15.07
C GLU A 326 -0.41 22.28 -16.22
N ARG A 327 -0.53 21.16 -16.93
CA ARG A 327 -1.53 20.98 -17.99
C ARG A 327 -2.96 21.15 -17.48
N LEU A 328 -3.25 20.61 -16.28
CA LEU A 328 -4.55 20.80 -15.64
C LEU A 328 -4.85 22.28 -15.38
N CYS A 329 -3.91 23.02 -14.80
CA CYS A 329 -4.10 24.45 -14.54
C CYS A 329 -4.21 25.27 -15.83
N GLN A 330 -3.50 24.89 -16.90
CA GLN A 330 -3.58 25.56 -18.19
C GLN A 330 -4.94 25.35 -18.87
N GLN A 331 -5.47 24.13 -18.82
CA GLN A 331 -6.76 23.80 -19.43
C GLN A 331 -7.95 24.28 -18.59
N PHE A 332 -7.83 24.20 -17.27
CA PHE A 332 -8.85 24.59 -16.31
C PHE A 332 -8.32 25.76 -15.46
N GLY A 333 -8.32 26.97 -16.02
CA GLY A 333 -7.76 28.17 -15.35
C GLY A 333 -8.41 28.52 -14.00
N TRP A 334 -9.57 27.95 -13.69
CA TRP A 334 -10.26 28.08 -12.40
C TRP A 334 -9.81 27.04 -11.36
N LEU A 335 -9.06 26.01 -11.74
CA LEU A 335 -8.69 24.90 -10.87
C LEU A 335 -7.53 25.31 -9.94
N PRO A 336 -7.70 25.24 -8.60
CA PRO A 336 -6.62 25.56 -7.68
C PRO A 336 -5.41 24.64 -7.88
N GLN A 337 -4.20 25.22 -7.91
CA GLN A 337 -2.95 24.47 -8.14
C GLN A 337 -2.75 23.31 -7.16
N ALA A 338 -3.12 23.49 -5.88
CA ALA A 338 -3.02 22.44 -4.88
C ALA A 338 -3.93 21.24 -5.20
N LEU A 339 -5.11 21.49 -5.78
CA LEU A 339 -6.05 20.45 -6.18
C LEU A 339 -5.55 19.72 -7.44
N ALA A 340 -5.08 20.48 -8.44
CA ALA A 340 -4.44 19.93 -9.64
C ALA A 340 -3.26 19.00 -9.28
N LYS A 341 -2.38 19.44 -8.37
CA LYS A 341 -1.24 18.63 -7.91
C LYS A 341 -1.70 17.35 -7.21
N ARG A 342 -2.68 17.47 -6.30
CA ARG A 342 -3.21 16.31 -5.57
C ARG A 342 -3.81 15.29 -6.53
N TRP A 343 -4.69 15.72 -7.42
CA TRP A 343 -5.31 14.82 -8.41
C TRP A 343 -4.30 14.23 -9.39
N ALA A 344 -3.32 15.00 -9.85
CA ALA A 344 -2.23 14.47 -10.67
C ALA A 344 -1.43 13.38 -9.93
N SER A 345 -1.21 13.53 -8.61
CA SER A 345 -0.52 12.53 -7.78
C SER A 345 -1.38 11.35 -7.31
N SER A 346 -2.71 11.47 -7.36
CA SER A 346 -3.64 10.41 -6.92
C SER A 346 -4.23 9.62 -8.08
N TYR A 347 -4.67 10.30 -9.14
CA TYR A 347 -5.42 9.72 -10.26
C TYR A 347 -4.62 9.65 -11.56
N GLY A 348 -3.51 10.40 -11.65
CA GLY A 348 -2.76 10.54 -12.88
C GLY A 348 -3.69 10.91 -14.05
N SER A 349 -3.54 10.24 -15.19
CA SER A 349 -4.35 10.47 -16.39
C SER A 349 -5.87 10.32 -16.17
N ARG A 350 -6.33 9.63 -15.12
CA ARG A 350 -7.76 9.48 -14.85
C ARG A 350 -8.44 10.74 -14.34
N VAL A 351 -7.67 11.77 -13.96
CA VAL A 351 -8.20 13.10 -13.64
C VAL A 351 -9.02 13.71 -14.79
N TRP A 352 -8.73 13.37 -16.04
CA TRP A 352 -9.48 13.86 -17.20
C TRP A 352 -10.92 13.33 -17.21
N GLN A 353 -11.13 12.10 -16.73
CA GLN A 353 -12.47 11.53 -16.58
C GLN A 353 -13.21 12.19 -15.40
N LEU A 354 -12.51 12.49 -14.30
CA LEU A 354 -13.08 13.22 -13.16
C LEU A 354 -13.61 14.60 -13.58
N LEU A 355 -12.87 15.28 -14.46
CA LEU A 355 -13.17 16.63 -14.95
C LEU A 355 -14.03 16.68 -16.22
N ASP A 356 -14.46 15.53 -16.74
CA ASP A 356 -15.32 15.50 -17.92
C ASP A 356 -16.65 16.23 -17.65
N GLY A 357 -17.01 17.17 -18.55
CA GLY A 357 -18.18 18.04 -18.40
C GLY A 357 -18.08 19.14 -17.33
N VAL A 358 -16.95 19.32 -16.66
CA VAL A 358 -16.75 20.33 -15.61
C VAL A 358 -16.17 21.61 -16.23
N SER A 359 -16.88 22.74 -16.09
CA SER A 359 -16.50 24.03 -16.71
C SER A 359 -16.00 25.06 -15.71
N ASN A 360 -16.32 24.92 -14.42
CA ASN A 360 -15.91 25.82 -13.36
C ASN A 360 -15.84 25.11 -11.99
N LEU A 361 -15.39 25.80 -10.94
CA LEU A 361 -15.22 25.21 -9.62
C LEU A 361 -16.55 24.78 -8.96
N SER A 362 -17.65 25.52 -9.18
CA SER A 362 -18.95 25.16 -8.62
C SER A 362 -19.55 23.90 -9.25
N ASP A 363 -19.13 23.52 -10.46
CA ASP A 363 -19.53 22.26 -11.09
C ASP A 363 -18.93 21.02 -10.38
N LEU A 364 -17.96 21.21 -9.47
CA LEU A 364 -17.47 20.12 -8.61
C LEU A 364 -18.45 19.74 -7.49
N GLY A 365 -19.50 20.53 -7.27
CA GLY A 365 -20.45 20.37 -6.17
C GLY A 365 -19.91 20.94 -4.85
N GLU A 366 -20.50 20.48 -3.74
CA GLU A 366 -20.16 20.95 -2.41
C GLU A 366 -18.71 20.61 -2.02
N HIS A 367 -18.02 21.55 -1.36
CA HIS A 367 -16.74 21.29 -0.69
C HIS A 367 -16.98 20.58 0.65
N LEU A 368 -16.50 19.35 0.75
CA LEU A 368 -16.68 18.49 1.93
C LEU A 368 -15.55 18.65 2.96
N GLY A 369 -14.43 19.26 2.55
CA GLY A 369 -13.27 19.54 3.41
C GLY A 369 -11.95 19.05 2.80
N ALA A 370 -10.84 19.67 3.19
CA ALA A 370 -9.48 19.31 2.74
C ALA A 370 -9.30 19.20 1.20
N GLY A 371 -10.10 19.93 0.43
CA GLY A 371 -10.08 19.89 -1.04
C GLY A 371 -10.86 18.74 -1.66
N LEU A 372 -11.61 17.96 -0.88
CA LEU A 372 -12.55 16.94 -1.35
C LEU A 372 -13.86 17.63 -1.75
N TYR A 373 -14.31 17.35 -2.97
CA TYR A 373 -15.60 17.80 -3.50
C TYR A 373 -16.50 16.60 -3.81
N GLU A 374 -17.82 16.81 -3.87
CA GLU A 374 -18.82 15.79 -4.21
C GLU A 374 -18.48 15.04 -5.49
N ARG A 375 -18.05 15.77 -6.54
CA ARG A 375 -17.61 15.17 -7.81
C ARG A 375 -16.51 14.12 -7.65
N GLU A 376 -15.55 14.36 -6.74
CA GLU A 376 -14.49 13.40 -6.45
C GLU A 376 -15.00 12.20 -5.66
N VAL A 377 -15.92 12.42 -4.71
CA VAL A 377 -16.57 11.33 -3.98
C VAL A 377 -17.31 10.41 -4.95
N ASP A 378 -18.10 10.98 -5.86
CA ASP A 378 -18.84 10.22 -6.86
C ASP A 378 -17.92 9.42 -7.78
N TYR A 379 -16.83 10.05 -8.25
CA TYR A 379 -15.79 9.36 -9.01
C TYR A 379 -15.22 8.18 -8.23
N LEU A 380 -14.87 8.35 -6.96
CA LEU A 380 -14.31 7.28 -6.13
C LEU A 380 -15.32 6.16 -5.88
N CYS A 381 -16.61 6.48 -5.73
CA CYS A 381 -17.68 5.49 -5.58
C CYS A 381 -17.92 4.69 -6.87
N GLN A 382 -17.96 5.37 -8.01
CA GLN A 382 -18.26 4.76 -9.31
C GLN A 382 -17.05 4.02 -9.89
N GLN A 383 -15.88 4.64 -9.86
CA GLN A 383 -14.68 4.14 -10.53
C GLN A 383 -13.79 3.31 -9.62
N GLU A 384 -13.79 3.56 -8.31
CA GLU A 384 -12.84 2.98 -7.36
C GLU A 384 -13.48 2.20 -6.20
N TRP A 385 -14.75 1.79 -6.35
CA TRP A 385 -15.49 0.94 -5.39
C TRP A 385 -15.53 1.49 -3.95
N ALA A 386 -15.42 2.80 -3.74
CA ALA A 386 -15.63 3.38 -2.43
C ALA A 386 -17.10 3.23 -2.00
N LYS A 387 -17.32 2.79 -0.76
CA LYS A 387 -18.67 2.53 -0.22
C LYS A 387 -18.92 3.21 1.12
N CYS A 388 -17.87 3.64 1.81
CA CYS A 388 -17.96 4.43 3.03
C CYS A 388 -16.85 5.50 3.08
N SER A 389 -16.96 6.45 4.01
CA SER A 389 -15.95 7.49 4.21
C SER A 389 -14.57 6.89 4.47
N ALA A 390 -14.47 5.78 5.20
CA ALA A 390 -13.19 5.14 5.48
C ALA A 390 -12.48 4.62 4.22
N ASP A 391 -13.23 4.22 3.17
CA ASP A 391 -12.62 3.91 1.87
C ASP A 391 -11.92 5.15 1.32
N ILE A 392 -12.63 6.27 1.30
CA ILE A 392 -12.15 7.52 0.72
C ILE A 392 -11.00 8.08 1.54
N LEU A 393 -11.25 8.36 2.83
CA LEU A 393 -10.38 9.11 3.71
C LEU A 393 -9.07 8.41 4.07
N TRP A 394 -9.06 7.07 4.12
CA TRP A 394 -7.90 6.31 4.61
C TRP A 394 -7.29 5.39 3.55
N ARG A 395 -8.05 4.98 2.54
CA ARG A 395 -7.53 4.14 1.44
C ARG A 395 -7.34 4.92 0.14
N ARG A 396 -8.33 5.71 -0.30
CA ARG A 396 -8.29 6.42 -1.59
C ARG A 396 -7.40 7.67 -1.56
N SER A 397 -7.47 8.47 -0.49
CA SER A 397 -6.90 9.83 -0.53
C SER A 397 -6.02 10.22 0.66
N LYS A 398 -6.15 9.56 1.82
CA LYS A 398 -5.50 9.97 3.09
C LYS A 398 -5.95 11.34 3.62
N LEU A 399 -7.04 11.90 3.08
CA LEU A 399 -7.62 13.18 3.52
C LEU A 399 -8.15 13.14 4.96
N GLY A 400 -8.34 11.95 5.54
CA GLY A 400 -8.66 11.82 6.96
C GLY A 400 -7.65 12.48 7.90
N LEU A 401 -6.38 12.63 7.47
CA LEU A 401 -5.35 13.36 8.23
C LEU A 401 -5.50 14.89 8.18
N PHE A 402 -6.32 15.40 7.27
CA PHE A 402 -6.50 16.83 7.02
C PHE A 402 -7.90 17.32 7.39
N MET A 403 -8.86 16.40 7.58
CA MET A 403 -10.26 16.72 7.85
C MET A 403 -10.57 16.67 9.34
N THR A 404 -11.31 17.67 9.80
CA THR A 404 -11.92 17.70 11.14
C THR A 404 -13.02 16.65 11.27
N ALA A 405 -13.40 16.29 12.51
CA ALA A 405 -14.50 15.34 12.76
C ALA A 405 -15.82 15.78 12.08
N SER A 406 -16.16 17.07 12.13
CA SER A 406 -17.37 17.60 11.46
C SER A 406 -17.33 17.43 9.94
N GLN A 407 -16.18 17.66 9.30
CA GLN A 407 -16.01 17.43 7.86
C GLN A 407 -16.12 15.93 7.50
N GLN A 408 -15.62 15.04 8.36
CA GLN A 408 -15.77 13.59 8.15
C GLN A 408 -17.24 13.16 8.27
N THR A 409 -17.97 13.67 9.27
CA THR A 409 -19.42 13.45 9.40
C THR A 409 -20.21 13.98 8.20
N LYS A 410 -19.80 15.12 7.65
CA LYS A 410 -20.40 15.67 6.43
C LYS A 410 -20.27 14.72 5.23
N LEU A 411 -19.09 14.11 5.05
CA LEU A 411 -18.87 13.08 4.03
C LEU A 411 -19.72 11.83 4.28
N ASP A 412 -19.84 11.37 5.53
CA ASP A 412 -20.71 10.23 5.87
C ASP A 412 -22.17 10.51 5.48
N HIS A 413 -22.66 11.71 5.79
CA HIS A 413 -24.02 12.12 5.44
C HIS A 413 -24.23 12.17 3.91
N TYR A 414 -23.29 12.75 3.17
CA TYR A 414 -23.34 12.76 1.70
C TYR A 414 -23.42 11.34 1.12
N LEU A 415 -22.56 10.44 1.59
CA LEU A 415 -22.53 9.04 1.15
C LEU A 415 -23.81 8.27 1.50
N LEU A 416 -24.45 8.54 2.64
CA LEU A 416 -25.71 7.92 3.02
C LEU A 416 -26.86 8.34 2.09
N GLN A 417 -26.94 9.63 1.75
CA GLN A 417 -27.98 10.16 0.86
C GLN A 417 -27.83 9.69 -0.59
N HIS A 418 -26.60 9.49 -1.04
CA HIS A 418 -26.29 9.16 -2.45
C HIS A 418 -25.89 7.69 -2.66
N SER A 419 -25.99 6.85 -1.62
CA SER A 419 -25.80 5.41 -1.78
C SER A 419 -26.99 4.82 -2.56
N PRO A 420 -26.78 3.96 -3.57
CA PRO A 420 -27.87 3.31 -4.30
C PRO A 420 -28.85 2.52 -3.42
N GLN A 421 -28.47 2.21 -2.18
CA GLN A 421 -29.31 1.55 -1.18
C GLN A 421 -30.24 2.49 -0.40
N GLY A 422 -29.98 3.81 -0.39
CA GLY A 422 -30.80 4.81 0.29
C GLY A 422 -32.19 5.02 -0.35
N ALA A 423 -32.35 4.65 -1.63
CA ALA A 423 -33.64 4.73 -2.34
C ALA A 423 -34.64 3.62 -1.97
N ARG A 424 -34.33 2.73 -1.00
CA ARG A 424 -35.23 1.67 -0.53
C ARG A 424 -35.76 1.82 0.89
N VAL A 425 -35.50 2.97 1.53
CA VAL A 425 -36.11 3.30 2.83
C VAL A 425 -36.65 4.72 2.76
N ALA A 426 -37.80 4.87 2.09
CA ALA A 426 -38.74 5.97 2.29
C ALA A 426 -40.14 5.35 2.34
#